data_AF-A0A524LNN4-F1
#
_entry.id   AF-A0A524LNN4-F1
#
_cell.length_a   1.000
_cell.length_b   1.000
_cell.length_c   1.000
_cell.angle_alpha   90.00
_cell.angle_beta   90.00
_cell.angle_gamma   90.00
#
_symmetry.space_group_name_H-M   'P 1'
#
loop_
_entity.id
_entity.type
_entity.pdbx_description
1 polymer ?
#
loop_
_entity_poly.entity_id
_entity_poly.type
_entity_poly.pdbx_seq_one_letter_code
_entity_poly.pdbx_strand_id
1 'polypeptide(L)'
;MDKIILAKKIAFYILLVVIWQSISLSDIWPNNIFPSPYEVGEDLVYMASDGSLFFGIATTIVRLVVGLAIAIGGGIVLGVLMARIETINQTIGSLVLGLQSIPSIAWVPLAILWFGLTDTGIIFVTAIGAMFAVTINTYTGIKNIDPHYIEAARNMGAKGTHDDQVLRYLETHTYDQTMEHFQISRMTVARIKKRNKVRYMPNKIKIAICGVGNAASALIQGIEYYKSRSK
;
A
#
# COMPACT_ATOMS: atom_id res chain seq x y z
N MET A 1 -20.02 -13.20 34.37
CA MET A 1 -21.02 -12.82 33.36
C MET A 1 -20.57 -13.20 31.94
N ASP A 2 -19.27 -13.39 31.71
CA ASP A 2 -18.66 -13.64 30.39
C ASP A 2 -18.87 -15.04 29.82
N LYS A 3 -19.00 -16.07 30.67
CA LYS A 3 -19.16 -17.47 30.22
C LYS A 3 -20.45 -17.70 29.42
N ILE A 4 -21.55 -17.05 29.82
CA ILE A 4 -22.84 -17.18 29.12
C ILE A 4 -22.79 -16.50 27.75
N ILE A 5 -22.14 -15.32 27.65
CA ILE A 5 -21.97 -14.61 26.38
C ILE A 5 -21.05 -15.41 25.45
N LEU A 6 -19.95 -15.96 25.97
CA LEU A 6 -19.04 -16.80 25.21
C LEU A 6 -19.74 -18.08 24.69
N ALA A 7 -20.53 -18.74 25.53
CA ALA A 7 -21.30 -19.92 25.13
C ALA A 7 -22.31 -19.60 24.02
N LYS A 8 -23.02 -18.48 24.11
CA LYS A 8 -23.94 -18.01 23.05
C LYS A 8 -23.20 -17.76 21.73
N LYS A 9 -22.02 -17.13 21.77
CA LYS A 9 -21.18 -16.90 20.57
C LYS A 9 -20.72 -18.21 19.94
N ILE A 10 -20.20 -19.14 20.74
CA ILE A 10 -19.76 -20.45 20.26
C ILE A 10 -20.95 -21.20 19.64
N ALA A 11 -22.09 -21.26 20.34
CA ALA A 11 -23.29 -21.92 19.83
C ALA A 11 -23.76 -21.30 18.50
N PHE A 12 -23.72 -19.96 18.38
CA PHE A 12 -24.05 -19.27 17.14
C PHE A 12 -23.13 -19.66 15.98
N TYR A 13 -21.81 -19.66 16.17
CA TYR A 13 -20.87 -20.04 15.12
C TYR A 13 -20.95 -21.53 14.76
N ILE A 14 -21.15 -22.41 15.74
CA ILE A 14 -21.38 -23.84 15.49
C ILE A 14 -22.66 -24.02 14.66
N LEU A 15 -23.74 -23.34 15.02
CA LEU A 15 -25.00 -23.40 14.28
C LEU A 15 -24.80 -22.94 12.82
N LEU A 16 -24.04 -21.88 12.58
CA LEU A 16 -23.70 -21.43 11.22
C LEU A 16 -22.93 -22.49 10.43
N VAL A 17 -21.92 -23.14 11.03
CA VAL A 17 -21.15 -24.20 10.38
C VAL A 17 -22.02 -25.42 10.08
N VAL A 18 -22.91 -25.79 11.00
CA VAL A 18 -23.85 -26.91 10.81
C VAL A 18 -24.83 -26.59 9.68
N ILE A 19 -25.36 -25.37 9.62
CA ILE A 19 -26.23 -24.93 8.52
C ILE A 19 -25.48 -24.98 7.19
N TRP A 20 -24.25 -24.47 7.14
CA TRP A 20 -23.42 -24.52 5.93
C TRP A 20 -23.15 -25.95 5.47
N GLN A 21 -22.71 -26.83 6.37
CA GLN A 21 -22.53 -28.26 6.06
C GLN A 21 -23.82 -28.90 5.56
N SER A 22 -24.96 -28.59 6.19
CA SER A 22 -26.26 -29.16 5.82
C SER A 22 -26.72 -28.69 4.43
N ILE A 23 -26.47 -27.43 4.09
CA ILE A 23 -26.77 -26.88 2.75
C ILE A 23 -25.82 -27.49 1.71
N SER A 24 -24.54 -27.63 2.02
CA SER A 24 -23.59 -28.24 1.10
C SER A 24 -23.94 -29.71 0.79
N LEU A 25 -24.40 -30.47 1.80
CA LEU A 25 -24.87 -31.86 1.62
C LEU A 25 -26.23 -31.98 0.89
N SER A 26 -26.92 -30.88 0.63
CA SER A 26 -28.22 -30.91 -0.05
C SER A 26 -28.13 -31.05 -1.58
N ASP A 27 -26.91 -31.13 -2.13
CA ASP A 27 -26.60 -31.31 -3.56
C ASP A 27 -27.30 -30.29 -4.50
N ILE A 28 -27.74 -29.13 -3.97
CA ILE A 28 -28.38 -28.07 -4.76
C ILE A 28 -27.38 -27.44 -5.74
N TRP A 29 -26.11 -27.33 -5.32
CA TRP A 29 -25.02 -26.80 -6.14
C TRP A 29 -23.91 -27.83 -6.29
N PRO A 30 -23.22 -27.84 -7.44
CA PRO A 30 -21.99 -28.60 -7.61
C PRO A 30 -20.94 -28.30 -6.50
N ASN A 31 -20.25 -29.33 -6.01
CA ASN A 31 -19.26 -29.20 -4.92
C ASN A 31 -18.10 -28.24 -5.26
N ASN A 32 -17.82 -28.03 -6.54
CA ASN A 32 -16.81 -27.07 -6.98
C ASN A 32 -17.26 -25.60 -6.89
N ILE A 33 -18.56 -25.33 -6.70
CA ILE A 33 -19.13 -23.99 -6.52
C ILE A 33 -19.42 -23.74 -5.03
N PHE A 34 -19.87 -24.75 -4.30
CA PHE A 34 -20.26 -24.62 -2.90
C PHE A 34 -19.69 -25.76 -2.02
N PRO A 35 -18.37 -25.74 -1.75
CA PRO A 35 -17.73 -26.78 -0.95
C PRO A 35 -18.21 -26.75 0.50
N SER A 36 -18.19 -27.93 1.13
CA SER A 36 -18.51 -28.10 2.54
C SER A 36 -17.40 -27.55 3.44
N PRO A 37 -17.70 -27.13 4.68
CA PRO A 37 -16.67 -26.70 5.63
C PRO A 37 -15.63 -27.80 5.92
N TYR A 38 -16.01 -29.08 5.80
CA TYR A 38 -15.09 -30.20 5.93
C TYR A 38 -14.07 -30.24 4.77
N GLU A 39 -14.54 -30.17 3.53
CA GLU A 39 -13.67 -30.16 2.33
C GLU A 39 -12.74 -28.95 2.34
N VAL A 40 -13.24 -27.76 2.72
CA VAL A 40 -12.39 -26.57 2.90
C VAL A 40 -11.30 -26.81 3.94
N GLY A 41 -11.61 -27.50 5.04
CA GLY A 41 -10.64 -27.85 6.07
C GLY A 41 -9.57 -28.82 5.58
N GLU A 42 -9.96 -29.83 4.82
CA GLU A 42 -9.07 -30.82 4.21
C GLU A 42 -8.12 -30.15 3.20
N ASP A 43 -8.66 -29.33 2.31
CA ASP A 43 -7.89 -28.57 1.32
C ASP A 43 -6.89 -27.61 1.99
N LEU A 44 -7.30 -26.93 3.07
CA LEU A 44 -6.38 -26.05 3.81
C LEU A 44 -5.21 -26.80 4.43
N VAL A 45 -5.45 -27.99 5.01
CA VAL A 45 -4.37 -28.82 5.58
C VAL A 45 -3.46 -29.35 4.47
N TYR A 46 -4.04 -29.83 3.38
CA TYR A 46 -3.30 -30.30 2.22
C TYR A 46 -2.40 -29.20 1.65
N MET A 47 -2.96 -28.02 1.36
CA MET A 47 -2.23 -26.88 0.81
C MET A 47 -1.20 -26.28 1.80
N ALA A 48 -1.44 -26.41 3.10
CA ALA A 48 -0.44 -26.06 4.12
C ALA A 48 0.72 -27.06 4.13
N SER A 49 0.45 -28.35 3.91
CA SER A 49 1.44 -29.42 3.92
C SER A 49 2.34 -29.43 2.69
N ASP A 50 1.81 -29.11 1.50
CA ASP A 50 2.55 -29.05 0.24
C ASP A 50 3.23 -27.68 -0.01
N GLY A 51 2.92 -26.68 0.83
CA GLY A 51 3.47 -25.33 0.76
C GLY A 51 2.77 -24.39 -0.23
N SER A 52 1.80 -24.87 -0.99
CA SER A 52 1.06 -24.08 -1.99
C SER A 52 0.25 -22.95 -1.34
N LEU A 53 -0.27 -23.15 -0.13
CA LEU A 53 -0.98 -22.12 0.64
C LEU A 53 -0.08 -20.91 0.90
N PHE A 54 1.12 -21.17 1.43
CA PHE A 54 2.09 -20.11 1.75
C PHE A 54 2.60 -19.41 0.50
N PHE A 55 2.77 -20.15 -0.59
CA PHE A 55 3.10 -19.55 -1.89
C PHE A 55 2.00 -18.62 -2.41
N GLY A 56 0.73 -19.03 -2.32
CA GLY A 56 -0.42 -18.18 -2.68
C GLY A 56 -0.52 -16.91 -1.84
N ILE A 57 -0.25 -17.02 -0.53
CA ILE A 57 -0.21 -15.86 0.38
C ILE A 57 0.95 -14.93 0.00
N ALA A 58 2.16 -15.47 -0.19
CA ALA A 58 3.34 -14.68 -0.52
C ALA A 58 3.19 -13.95 -1.86
N THR A 59 2.69 -14.62 -2.90
CA THR A 59 2.43 -14.00 -4.20
C THR A 59 1.41 -12.87 -4.10
N THR A 60 0.35 -13.04 -3.31
CA THR A 60 -0.65 -11.99 -3.06
C THR A 60 -0.03 -10.79 -2.35
N ILE A 61 0.75 -11.01 -1.29
CA ILE A 61 1.45 -9.94 -0.56
C ILE A 61 2.38 -9.17 -1.50
N VAL A 62 3.16 -9.87 -2.32
CA VAL A 62 4.10 -9.23 -3.26
C VAL A 62 3.36 -8.36 -4.27
N ARG A 63 2.26 -8.84 -4.86
CA ARG A 63 1.43 -8.04 -5.77
C ARG A 63 0.87 -6.79 -5.09
N LEU A 64 0.42 -6.91 -3.84
CA LEU A 64 -0.08 -5.79 -3.04
C LEU A 64 1.02 -4.76 -2.76
N VAL A 65 2.20 -5.21 -2.34
CA VAL A 65 3.35 -4.34 -2.04
C VAL A 65 3.82 -3.61 -3.30
N VAL A 66 3.96 -4.31 -4.43
CA VAL A 66 4.37 -3.70 -5.70
C VAL A 66 3.32 -2.69 -6.18
N GLY A 67 2.03 -3.07 -6.17
CA GLY A 67 0.94 -2.17 -6.53
C GLY A 67 0.89 -0.91 -5.66
N LEU A 68 1.02 -1.08 -4.34
CA LEU A 68 1.05 0.03 -3.39
C LEU A 68 2.29 0.91 -3.58
N ALA A 69 3.46 0.34 -3.85
CA ALA A 69 4.67 1.11 -4.11
C ALA A 69 4.52 2.00 -5.36
N ILE A 70 3.91 1.48 -6.43
CA ILE A 70 3.58 2.24 -7.64
C ILE A 70 2.57 3.34 -7.31
N ALA A 71 1.50 3.02 -6.56
CA ALA A 71 0.50 3.98 -6.14
C ALA A 71 1.08 5.11 -5.30
N ILE A 72 1.99 4.80 -4.37
CA ILE A 72 2.67 5.78 -3.53
C ILE A 72 3.55 6.68 -4.39
N GLY A 73 4.39 6.10 -5.25
CA GLY A 73 5.27 6.85 -6.13
C GLY A 73 4.50 7.80 -7.06
N GLY A 74 3.54 7.26 -7.82
CA GLY A 74 2.72 8.05 -8.74
C GLY A 74 1.82 9.05 -8.02
N GLY A 75 1.23 8.62 -6.91
CA GLY A 75 0.32 9.43 -6.10
C GLY A 75 1.01 10.64 -5.49
N ILE A 76 2.20 10.45 -4.91
CA ILE A 76 3.00 11.55 -4.35
C ILE A 76 3.41 12.53 -5.45
N VAL A 77 3.92 12.04 -6.58
CA VAL A 77 4.33 12.91 -7.70
C VAL A 77 3.16 13.76 -8.16
N LEU A 78 1.99 13.14 -8.40
CA LEU A 78 0.81 13.87 -8.85
C LEU A 78 0.28 14.84 -7.79
N GLY A 79 0.25 14.44 -6.51
CA GLY A 79 -0.22 15.27 -5.41
C GLY A 79 0.66 16.49 -5.18
N VAL A 80 1.98 16.34 -5.30
CA VAL A 80 2.95 17.46 -5.26
C VAL A 80 2.75 18.39 -6.46
N LEU A 81 2.55 17.85 -7.67
CA LEU A 81 2.30 18.66 -8.86
C LEU A 81 1.00 19.47 -8.73
N MET A 82 -0.07 18.85 -8.24
CA MET A 82 -1.32 19.55 -7.94
C MET A 82 -1.13 20.62 -6.87
N ALA A 83 -0.31 20.38 -5.84
CA ALA A 83 -0.11 21.36 -4.79
C ALA A 83 0.70 22.58 -5.26
N ARG A 84 1.65 22.38 -6.19
CA ARG A 84 2.55 23.41 -6.72
C ARG A 84 1.99 24.20 -7.90
N ILE A 85 1.28 23.53 -8.79
CA ILE A 85 0.86 24.11 -10.07
C ILE A 85 -0.66 24.22 -10.06
N GLU A 86 -1.15 25.43 -9.83
CA GLU A 86 -2.58 25.71 -9.72
C GLU A 86 -3.35 25.28 -10.98
N THR A 87 -2.76 25.45 -12.17
CA THR A 87 -3.35 24.96 -13.43
C THR A 87 -3.55 23.44 -13.43
N ILE A 88 -2.64 22.67 -12.85
CA ILE A 88 -2.78 21.21 -12.74
C ILE A 88 -3.88 20.85 -11.74
N ASN A 89 -3.95 21.56 -10.61
CA ASN A 89 -5.03 21.37 -9.64
C ASN A 89 -6.41 21.63 -10.27
N GLN A 90 -6.55 22.73 -11.00
CA GLN A 90 -7.83 23.14 -11.63
C GLN A 90 -8.27 22.20 -12.76
N THR A 91 -7.32 21.54 -13.44
CA THR A 91 -7.62 20.64 -14.56
C THR A 91 -7.71 19.17 -14.11
N ILE A 92 -6.65 18.65 -13.49
CA ILE A 92 -6.53 17.24 -13.11
C ILE A 92 -7.17 16.97 -11.74
N GLY A 93 -7.19 17.95 -10.83
CA GLY A 93 -7.71 17.75 -9.47
C GLY A 93 -9.16 17.28 -9.44
N SER A 94 -10.03 17.88 -10.24
CA SER A 94 -11.43 17.45 -10.38
C SER A 94 -11.56 16.02 -10.93
N LEU A 95 -10.69 15.62 -11.86
CA LEU A 95 -10.65 14.26 -12.39
C LEU A 95 -10.19 13.27 -11.32
N VAL A 96 -9.16 13.59 -10.56
CA VAL A 96 -8.64 12.74 -9.48
C VAL A 96 -9.71 12.52 -8.40
N LEU A 97 -10.44 13.57 -8.01
CA LEU A 97 -11.56 13.46 -7.06
C LEU A 97 -12.69 12.55 -7.59
N GLY A 98 -13.05 12.71 -8.86
CA GLY A 98 -14.04 11.84 -9.50
C GLY A 98 -13.59 10.38 -9.56
N LEU A 99 -12.34 10.14 -9.99
CA LEU A 99 -11.76 8.80 -10.11
C LEU A 99 -11.56 8.11 -8.75
N GLN A 100 -11.28 8.86 -7.68
CA GLN A 100 -11.19 8.31 -6.33
C GLN A 100 -12.53 7.74 -5.84
N SER A 101 -13.65 8.29 -6.30
CA SER A 101 -15.00 7.83 -5.90
C SER A 101 -15.36 6.48 -6.54
N ILE A 102 -14.63 6.06 -7.58
CA ILE A 102 -14.83 4.78 -8.26
C ILE A 102 -14.22 3.67 -7.38
N PRO A 103 -15.00 2.63 -7.00
CA PRO A 103 -14.47 1.53 -6.21
C PRO A 103 -13.39 0.78 -7.00
N SER A 104 -12.33 0.32 -6.32
CA SER A 104 -11.18 -0.33 -6.98
C SER A 104 -11.56 -1.51 -7.86
N ILE A 105 -12.61 -2.25 -7.51
CA ILE A 105 -13.10 -3.41 -8.28
C ILE A 105 -13.61 -3.03 -9.68
N ALA A 106 -14.03 -1.78 -9.91
CA ALA A 106 -14.50 -1.32 -11.21
C ALA A 106 -13.38 -1.29 -12.28
N TRP A 107 -12.11 -1.34 -11.86
CA TRP A 107 -10.96 -1.42 -12.77
C TRP A 107 -10.65 -2.84 -13.25
N VAL A 108 -11.23 -3.88 -12.64
CA VAL A 108 -10.96 -5.28 -12.96
C VAL A 108 -11.27 -5.63 -14.43
N PRO A 109 -12.42 -5.26 -15.01
CA PRO A 109 -12.70 -5.59 -16.42
C PRO A 109 -11.67 -5.01 -17.38
N LEU A 110 -11.22 -3.79 -17.13
CA LEU A 110 -10.21 -3.13 -17.94
C LEU A 110 -8.84 -3.80 -17.81
N ALA A 111 -8.48 -4.21 -16.58
CA ALA A 111 -7.27 -4.96 -16.32
C ALA A 111 -7.26 -6.31 -17.04
N ILE A 112 -8.39 -7.01 -17.06
CA ILE A 112 -8.55 -8.26 -17.80
C ILE A 112 -8.41 -8.03 -19.31
N LEU A 113 -9.00 -6.95 -19.84
CA LEU A 113 -8.92 -6.63 -21.27
C LEU A 113 -7.48 -6.34 -21.72
N TRP A 114 -6.70 -5.60 -20.92
CA TRP A 114 -5.34 -5.21 -21.27
C TRP A 114 -4.28 -6.25 -20.92
N PHE A 115 -4.41 -6.89 -19.76
CA PHE A 115 -3.37 -7.75 -19.19
C PHE A 115 -3.82 -9.20 -19.02
N GLY A 116 -5.09 -9.52 -19.25
CA GLY A 116 -5.65 -10.84 -18.95
C GLY A 116 -5.74 -11.12 -17.45
N LEU A 117 -5.97 -12.38 -17.10
CA LEU A 117 -5.90 -12.87 -15.72
C LEU A 117 -4.44 -13.13 -15.33
N THR A 118 -3.65 -12.05 -15.24
CA THR A 118 -2.23 -12.10 -14.90
C THR A 118 -1.92 -11.27 -13.66
N ASP A 119 -0.77 -11.54 -13.05
CA ASP A 119 -0.22 -10.79 -11.92
C ASP A 119 -0.17 -9.28 -12.20
N THR A 120 0.18 -8.90 -13.45
CA THR A 120 0.22 -7.52 -13.90
C THR A 120 -1.15 -6.85 -13.82
N GLY A 121 -2.23 -7.56 -14.17
CA GLY A 121 -3.59 -7.05 -14.04
C GLY A 121 -3.96 -6.77 -12.58
N ILE A 122 -3.61 -7.68 -11.66
CA ILE A 122 -3.86 -7.49 -10.22
C ILE A 122 -3.07 -6.29 -9.68
N ILE A 123 -1.80 -6.17 -10.06
CA ILE A 123 -0.94 -5.04 -9.68
C ILE A 123 -1.52 -3.72 -10.21
N PHE A 124 -1.99 -3.69 -11.45
CA PHE A 124 -2.61 -2.50 -12.06
C PHE A 124 -3.85 -2.03 -11.28
N VAL A 125 -4.78 -2.95 -10.98
CA VAL A 125 -6.01 -2.63 -10.23
C VAL A 125 -5.67 -2.09 -8.84
N THR A 126 -4.72 -2.74 -8.16
CA THR A 126 -4.26 -2.32 -6.83
C THR A 126 -3.62 -0.93 -6.90
N ALA A 127 -2.76 -0.70 -7.89
CA ALA A 127 -2.03 0.56 -8.04
C ALA A 127 -3.00 1.73 -8.32
N ILE A 128 -3.88 1.60 -9.32
CA ILE A 128 -4.82 2.66 -9.68
C ILE A 128 -5.83 2.92 -8.55
N GLY A 129 -6.34 1.87 -7.90
CA GLY A 129 -7.28 2.00 -6.78
C GLY A 129 -6.70 2.78 -5.60
N ALA A 130 -5.40 2.63 -5.32
CA ALA A 130 -4.73 3.36 -4.23
C ALA A 130 -4.15 4.72 -4.67
N MET A 131 -3.77 4.88 -5.94
CA MET A 131 -3.02 6.06 -6.43
C MET A 131 -3.78 7.36 -6.20
N PHE A 132 -5.07 7.42 -6.53
CA PHE A 132 -5.88 8.64 -6.38
C PHE A 132 -6.04 9.06 -4.91
N ALA A 133 -6.22 8.08 -4.01
CA ALA A 133 -6.29 8.35 -2.58
C ALA A 133 -4.95 8.91 -2.05
N VAL A 134 -3.82 8.34 -2.48
CA VAL A 134 -2.49 8.87 -2.13
C VAL A 134 -2.28 10.27 -2.70
N THR A 135 -2.70 10.53 -3.94
CA THR A 135 -2.63 11.87 -4.55
C THR A 135 -3.35 12.91 -3.71
N ILE A 136 -4.60 12.63 -3.32
CA ILE A 136 -5.41 13.56 -2.54
C ILE A 136 -4.81 13.75 -1.15
N ASN A 137 -4.44 12.67 -0.46
CA ASN A 137 -3.80 12.76 0.86
C ASN A 137 -2.50 13.56 0.81
N THR A 138 -1.70 13.40 -0.25
CA THR A 138 -0.46 14.17 -0.44
C THR A 138 -0.79 15.64 -0.70
N TYR A 139 -1.71 15.94 -1.60
CA TYR A 139 -2.15 17.30 -1.91
C TYR A 139 -2.68 18.04 -0.66
N THR A 140 -3.61 17.42 0.06
CA THR A 140 -4.18 17.99 1.28
C THR A 140 -3.14 18.10 2.39
N GLY A 141 -2.24 17.11 2.51
CA GLY A 141 -1.15 17.13 3.47
C GLY A 141 -0.21 18.31 3.25
N ILE A 142 0.10 18.63 1.99
CA ILE A 142 0.91 19.79 1.63
C ILE A 142 0.19 21.11 1.95
N LYS A 143 -1.09 21.23 1.57
CA LYS A 143 -1.87 22.47 1.75
C LYS A 143 -2.23 22.77 3.21
N ASN A 144 -2.28 21.77 4.08
CA ASN A 144 -2.68 21.92 5.48
C ASN A 144 -1.50 22.13 6.45
N ILE A 145 -0.27 22.34 5.96
CA ILE A 145 0.87 22.60 6.84
C ILE A 145 0.72 23.95 7.53
N ASP A 146 0.89 23.97 8.85
CA ASP A 146 0.83 25.18 9.65
C ASP A 146 1.88 26.21 9.16
N PRO A 147 1.47 27.45 8.86
CA PRO A 147 2.39 28.53 8.48
C PRO A 147 3.58 28.72 9.45
N HIS A 148 3.43 28.42 10.74
CA HIS A 148 4.52 28.53 11.72
C HIS A 148 5.70 27.60 11.40
N TYR A 149 5.45 26.42 10.81
CA TYR A 149 6.53 25.53 10.38
C TYR A 149 7.32 26.10 9.19
N ILE A 150 6.63 26.85 8.34
CA ILE A 150 7.21 27.51 7.18
C ILE A 150 8.05 28.71 7.65
N GLU A 151 7.56 29.48 8.61
CA GLU A 151 8.31 30.56 9.26
C GLU A 151 9.55 30.07 10.00
N ALA A 152 9.44 28.96 10.74
CA ALA A 152 10.59 28.30 11.37
C ALA A 152 11.63 27.86 10.33
N ALA A 153 11.19 27.28 9.20
CA ALA A 153 12.08 26.92 8.09
C ALA A 153 12.78 28.16 7.49
N ARG A 154 12.07 29.29 7.34
CA ARG A 154 12.66 30.57 6.88
C ARG A 154 13.73 31.09 7.85
N ASN A 155 13.47 31.03 9.15
CA ASN A 155 14.42 31.43 10.19
C ASN A 155 15.68 30.54 10.20
N MET A 156 15.56 29.27 9.80
CA MET A 156 16.69 28.35 9.62
C MET A 156 17.41 28.49 8.26
N GLY A 157 17.04 29.46 7.43
CA GLY A 157 17.72 29.77 6.17
C GLY A 157 17.13 29.12 4.92
N ALA A 158 15.90 28.59 4.97
CA ALA A 158 15.20 28.15 3.77
C ALA A 158 14.88 29.36 2.87
N LYS A 159 15.39 29.34 1.63
CA LYS A 159 15.15 30.35 0.59
C LYS A 159 14.33 29.72 -0.54
N GLY A 160 13.30 30.39 -1.05
CA GLY A 160 12.41 29.90 -2.12
C GLY A 160 10.96 30.35 -1.94
N THR A 161 10.07 29.95 -2.85
CA THR A 161 8.61 30.15 -2.75
C THR A 161 8.02 29.30 -1.61
N HIS A 162 6.79 29.61 -1.18
CA HIS A 162 6.07 28.89 -0.12
C HIS A 162 6.09 27.36 -0.35
N ASP A 163 5.84 26.92 -1.58
CA ASP A 163 5.80 25.49 -1.93
C ASP A 163 7.19 24.80 -1.92
N ASP A 164 8.27 25.55 -2.13
CA ASP A 164 9.64 25.06 -1.99
C ASP A 164 10.02 24.86 -0.52
N GLN A 165 9.52 25.72 0.35
CA GLN A 165 9.74 25.64 1.78
C GLN A 165 8.96 24.46 2.38
N VAL A 166 7.72 24.27 1.94
CA VAL A 166 6.88 23.14 2.32
C VAL A 166 7.50 21.81 1.92
N LEU A 167 7.98 21.64 0.68
CA LEU A 167 8.64 20.38 0.30
C LEU A 167 9.91 20.10 1.11
N ARG A 168 10.71 21.13 1.43
CA ARG A 168 11.89 20.98 2.30
C ARG A 168 11.52 20.62 3.74
N TYR A 169 10.42 21.17 4.26
CA TYR A 169 9.89 20.78 5.56
C TYR A 169 9.41 19.34 5.54
N LEU A 170 8.62 18.92 4.55
CA LEU A 170 8.19 17.53 4.40
C LEU A 170 9.36 16.56 4.27
N GLU A 171 10.40 16.91 3.50
CA GLU A 171 11.63 16.09 3.40
C GLU A 171 12.33 15.92 4.75
N THR A 172 12.30 16.93 5.63
CA THR A 172 12.96 16.89 6.94
C THR A 172 12.07 16.24 8.02
N HIS A 173 10.78 16.55 8.05
CA HIS A 173 9.82 16.02 9.03
C HIS A 173 9.45 14.56 8.77
N THR A 174 9.27 14.15 7.51
CA THR A 174 9.01 12.74 7.17
C THR A 174 10.19 11.86 7.59
N TYR A 175 11.42 12.38 7.52
CA TYR A 175 12.61 11.66 7.96
C TYR A 175 12.61 11.41 9.47
N ASP A 176 12.26 12.41 10.28
CA ASP A 176 12.19 12.27 11.74
C ASP A 176 11.02 11.38 12.18
N GLN A 177 9.85 11.49 11.53
CA GLN A 177 8.68 10.66 11.83
C GLN A 177 8.92 9.18 11.49
N THR A 178 9.62 8.90 10.38
CA THR A 178 10.01 7.53 10.00
C THR A 178 11.03 6.97 11.00
N MET A 179 11.98 7.78 11.47
CA MET A 179 12.98 7.35 12.45
C MET A 179 12.39 7.05 13.83
N GLU A 180 11.38 7.82 14.27
CA GLU A 180 10.69 7.60 15.54
C GLU A 180 9.82 6.34 15.50
N HIS A 181 9.16 6.07 14.37
CA HIS A 181 8.41 4.83 14.14
C HIS A 181 9.28 3.55 14.14
N PHE A 182 10.55 3.64 13.76
CA PHE A 182 11.49 2.51 13.80
C PHE A 182 12.16 2.29 15.17
N GLN A 183 11.69 2.95 16.25
CA GLN A 183 12.24 2.82 17.62
C GLN A 183 13.76 3.05 17.68
N ILE A 184 14.34 3.78 16.72
CA ILE A 184 15.76 4.10 16.74
C ILE A 184 15.95 5.15 17.83
N SER A 185 16.48 4.69 18.98
CA SER A 185 16.69 5.52 20.16
C SER A 185 17.27 6.88 19.78
N ARG A 186 16.67 7.98 20.28
CA ARG A 186 17.13 9.36 20.06
C ARG A 186 18.62 9.53 20.36
N MET A 187 19.17 8.70 21.27
CA MET A 187 20.59 8.64 21.58
C MET A 187 21.46 8.08 20.44
N THR A 188 21.00 7.09 19.68
CA THR A 188 21.72 6.53 18.53
C THR A 188 21.84 7.55 17.40
N VAL A 189 20.76 8.28 17.12
CA VAL A 189 20.74 9.35 16.12
C VAL A 189 21.65 10.51 16.53
N ALA A 190 21.56 10.96 17.79
CA ALA A 190 22.43 12.01 18.32
C ALA A 190 23.93 11.61 18.27
N ARG A 191 24.23 10.33 18.50
CA ARG A 191 25.60 9.79 18.44
C ARG A 191 26.13 9.73 17.00
N ILE A 192 25.30 9.42 16.01
CA ILE A 192 25.66 9.47 14.57
C ILE A 192 25.88 10.92 14.11
N LYS A 193 24.99 11.85 14.51
CA LYS A 193 25.06 13.28 14.17
C LYS A 193 26.30 13.96 14.77
N LYS A 194 26.77 13.49 15.93
CA LYS A 194 27.99 13.99 16.59
C LYS A 194 29.27 13.38 15.99
N ARG A 195 29.20 12.17 15.40
CA ARG A 195 30.36 11.44 14.87
C ARG A 195 30.67 11.78 13.42
N ASN A 196 29.65 12.01 12.59
CA ASN A 196 29.83 12.54 11.24
C ASN A 196 29.43 14.00 11.22
N LYS A 197 30.38 14.91 10.97
CA LYS A 197 30.10 16.26 10.44
C LYS A 197 29.42 16.09 9.08
N VAL A 198 28.13 15.74 9.07
CA VAL A 198 27.37 15.54 7.84
C VAL A 198 27.17 16.90 7.20
N ARG A 199 28.09 17.24 6.29
CA ARG A 199 27.95 18.29 5.30
C ARG A 199 26.70 17.96 4.48
N TYR A 200 25.72 18.86 4.48
CA TYR A 200 24.51 18.75 3.67
C TYR A 200 24.89 18.46 2.21
N MET A 201 24.63 17.24 1.73
CA MET A 201 24.78 16.89 0.32
C MET A 201 23.50 17.26 -0.43
N PRO A 202 23.57 18.14 -1.45
CA PRO A 202 22.42 18.47 -2.28
C PRO A 202 22.29 17.42 -3.38
N ASN A 203 21.48 16.37 -3.15
CA ASN A 203 20.82 15.58 -4.20
C ASN A 203 19.91 14.47 -3.63
N LYS A 204 18.82 14.84 -2.96
CA LYS A 204 17.96 13.86 -2.24
C LYS A 204 16.55 13.64 -2.82
N ILE A 205 16.31 14.00 -4.08
CA ILE A 205 15.14 13.49 -4.83
C ILE A 205 15.48 12.15 -5.52
N LYS A 206 16.75 11.89 -5.84
CA LYS A 206 17.18 10.63 -6.47
C LYS A 206 17.05 9.40 -5.56
N ILE A 207 17.15 9.52 -4.23
CA ILE A 207 17.21 8.33 -3.35
C ILE A 207 15.83 7.75 -3.06
N ALA A 208 14.80 8.58 -2.89
CA ALA A 208 13.45 8.10 -2.63
C ALA A 208 12.78 7.53 -3.90
N ILE A 209 12.97 8.17 -5.06
CA ILE A 209 12.40 7.71 -6.33
C ILE A 209 13.18 6.50 -6.89
N CYS A 210 14.51 6.48 -6.77
CA CYS A 210 15.34 5.37 -7.26
C CYS A 210 15.27 4.14 -6.34
N GLY A 211 15.02 4.31 -5.02
CA GLY A 211 14.84 3.21 -4.08
C GLY A 211 13.58 2.39 -4.36
N VAL A 212 12.47 3.06 -4.68
CA VAL A 212 11.18 2.40 -5.00
C VAL A 212 11.25 1.71 -6.38
N GLY A 213 11.83 2.36 -7.39
CA GLY A 213 12.00 1.77 -8.72
C GLY A 213 12.94 0.57 -8.76
N ASN A 214 14.06 0.63 -8.03
CA ASN A 214 15.02 -0.48 -7.98
C ASN A 214 14.52 -1.64 -7.10
N ALA A 215 13.79 -1.36 -6.02
CA ALA A 215 13.16 -2.41 -5.21
C ALA A 215 12.04 -3.14 -5.97
N ALA A 216 11.21 -2.40 -6.72
CA ALA A 216 10.18 -2.99 -7.58
C ALA A 216 10.81 -3.82 -8.72
N SER A 217 11.86 -3.31 -9.38
CA SER A 217 12.58 -4.03 -10.43
C SER A 217 13.28 -5.30 -9.91
N ALA A 218 13.93 -5.24 -8.74
CA ALA A 218 14.57 -6.39 -8.12
C ALA A 218 13.56 -7.45 -7.64
N LEU A 219 12.39 -7.03 -7.15
CA LEU A 219 11.31 -7.95 -6.77
C LEU A 219 10.68 -8.61 -8.00
N ILE A 220 10.44 -7.86 -9.08
CA ILE A 220 9.90 -8.41 -10.34
C ILE A 220 10.89 -9.41 -10.97
N GLN A 221 12.19 -9.09 -11.00
CA GLN A 221 13.22 -10.01 -11.50
C GLN A 221 13.38 -11.25 -10.60
N GLY A 222 13.24 -11.11 -9.28
CA GLY A 222 13.24 -12.25 -8.35
C GLY A 222 12.05 -13.21 -8.57
N ILE A 223 10.88 -12.68 -8.91
CA ILE A 223 9.67 -13.46 -9.22
C ILE A 223 9.82 -14.18 -10.58
N GLU A 224 10.33 -13.50 -11.62
CA GLU A 224 10.58 -14.15 -12.92
C GLU A 224 11.66 -15.24 -12.82
N TYR A 225 12.71 -14.99 -12.04
CA TYR A 225 13.75 -15.98 -11.74
C TYR A 225 13.18 -17.24 -11.06
N TYR A 226 12.30 -17.09 -10.07
CA TYR A 226 11.70 -18.23 -9.37
C TYR A 226 10.65 -18.97 -10.23
N LYS A 227 9.87 -18.25 -11.05
CA LYS A 227 8.91 -18.82 -12.00
C LYS A 227 9.58 -19.71 -13.06
N SER A 228 10.83 -19.40 -13.44
CA SER A 228 11.63 -20.21 -14.37
C SER A 228 12.16 -21.53 -13.77
N ARG A 229 12.18 -21.65 -12.43
CA ARG A 229 12.74 -22.78 -11.69
C ARG A 229 11.69 -23.78 -11.19
N SER A 230 10.41 -23.42 -11.31
CA SER A 230 9.25 -24.21 -10.85
C SER A 230 8.57 -25.02 -11.98
N LYS A 231 9.20 -25.11 -13.17
CA LYS A 231 8.91 -26.11 -14.20
C LYS A 231 9.98 -27.19 -14.16
#